data_AF-A0A930DIK0-F1
#
_entry.id   AF-A0A930DIK0-F1
#
_cell.length_a   1.000
_cell.length_b   1.000
_cell.length_c   1.000
_cell.angle_alpha   90.00
_cell.angle_beta   90.00
_cell.angle_gamma   90.00
#
_symmetry.space_group_name_H-M   'P 1'
#
loop_
_entity.id
_entity.type
_entity.pdbx_description
1 polymer ?
#
loop_
_entity_poly.entity_id
_entity_poly.type
_entity_poly.pdbx_seq_one_letter_code
_entity_poly.pdbx_strand_id
1 'polypeptide(L)'
;MNPIKSKGRAGAVFYLLFRNLFFLSLVLPLFFLLLFSFTERYAWPELFPTSFSLRSFKSILFQRKALFQDTLFSMAFSLLVSLCTVLVAFCTAKYQNEEGFKGKGIIAFLVNFPIMIPATVFAMGAQILFLKVKILNPFITVFLAHVLYALPYAVSFLQEGMSRKMKLYEEQGRVMGAVGGRLFWKISLPLLYPYIFPAFM
;
A
#
# COMPACT_ATOMS: atom_id res chain seq x y z
N MET A 1 -24.66 16.54 9.33
CA MET A 1 -26.06 16.03 9.44
C MET A 1 -26.03 14.78 10.32
N ASN A 2 -26.56 14.85 11.55
CA ASN A 2 -26.38 13.83 12.58
C ASN A 2 -27.28 12.61 12.30
N PRO A 3 -26.76 11.40 12.01
CA PRO A 3 -27.56 10.24 11.61
C PRO A 3 -28.44 9.64 12.74
N ILE A 4 -28.39 10.24 13.94
CA ILE A 4 -29.03 9.72 15.16
C ILE A 4 -30.51 10.12 15.23
N LYS A 5 -30.97 11.16 14.52
CA LYS A 5 -32.31 11.73 14.73
C LYS A 5 -33.49 11.03 14.02
N SER A 6 -33.26 10.00 13.19
CA SER A 6 -34.31 9.42 12.33
C SER A 6 -34.63 7.93 12.57
N LYS A 7 -33.96 7.24 13.50
CA LYS A 7 -34.25 5.83 13.83
C LYS A 7 -34.80 5.76 15.26
N GLY A 8 -35.91 5.05 15.47
CA GLY A 8 -36.47 4.82 16.80
C GLY A 8 -35.40 4.31 17.77
N ARG A 9 -35.57 4.57 19.08
CA ARG A 9 -34.57 4.25 20.14
C ARG A 9 -33.94 2.85 19.99
N ALA A 10 -34.72 1.84 19.60
CA ALA A 10 -34.24 0.48 19.34
C ALA A 10 -33.22 0.38 18.19
N GLY A 11 -33.42 1.11 17.10
CA GLY A 11 -32.49 1.15 15.95
C GLY A 11 -31.19 1.88 16.25
N ALA A 12 -31.23 2.89 17.13
CA ALA A 12 -30.02 3.56 17.61
C ALA A 12 -29.18 2.64 18.53
N VAL A 13 -29.84 1.90 19.43
CA VAL A 13 -29.16 0.93 20.31
C VAL A 13 -28.53 -0.20 19.49
N PHE A 14 -29.26 -0.77 18.52
CA PHE A 14 -28.73 -1.81 17.64
C PHE A 14 -27.49 -1.34 16.87
N TYR A 15 -27.54 -0.12 16.30
CA TYR A 15 -26.40 0.46 15.60
C TYR A 15 -25.17 0.65 16.52
N LEU A 16 -25.38 1.13 17.75
CA LEU A 16 -24.29 1.31 18.71
C LEU A 16 -23.66 -0.02 19.13
N LEU A 17 -24.48 -1.06 19.39
CA LEU A 17 -24.00 -2.40 19.71
C LEU A 17 -23.21 -3.00 18.55
N PHE A 18 -23.76 -2.95 17.33
CA PHE A 18 -23.09 -3.45 16.14
C PHE A 18 -21.76 -2.74 15.89
N ARG A 19 -21.74 -1.41 16.00
CA ARG A 19 -20.53 -0.59 15.87
C ARG A 19 -19.46 -1.03 16.89
N ASN A 20 -19.83 -1.15 18.17
CA ASN A 20 -18.88 -1.52 19.22
C ASN A 20 -18.37 -2.95 19.05
N LEU A 21 -19.22 -3.90 18.65
CA LEU A 21 -18.82 -5.28 18.37
C LEU A 21 -17.84 -5.36 17.21
N PHE A 22 -18.09 -4.60 16.14
CA PHE A 22 -17.18 -4.49 14.99
C PHE A 22 -15.83 -3.89 15.39
N PHE A 23 -15.82 -2.79 16.17
CA PHE A 23 -14.56 -2.24 16.68
C PHE A 23 -13.82 -3.25 17.57
N LEU A 24 -14.54 -3.98 18.44
CA LEU A 24 -13.95 -4.99 19.31
C LEU A 24 -13.31 -6.11 18.49
N SER A 25 -13.96 -6.60 17.43
CA SER A 25 -13.40 -7.68 16.60
C SER A 25 -12.12 -7.27 15.87
N LEU A 26 -11.93 -5.98 15.57
CA LEU A 26 -10.70 -5.45 14.99
C LEU A 26 -9.59 -5.28 16.02
N VAL A 27 -9.93 -4.74 17.20
CA VAL A 27 -8.95 -4.40 18.25
C VAL A 27 -8.49 -5.65 19.02
N LEU A 28 -9.36 -6.63 19.23
CA LEU A 28 -9.07 -7.83 20.02
C LEU A 28 -7.85 -8.62 19.51
N PRO A 29 -7.72 -9.00 18.22
CA PRO A 29 -6.54 -9.72 17.73
C PRO A 29 -5.25 -8.89 17.84
N LEU A 30 -5.32 -7.57 17.60
CA LEU A 30 -4.19 -6.65 17.78
C LEU A 30 -3.74 -6.60 19.25
N PHE A 31 -4.70 -6.56 20.17
CA PHE A 31 -4.43 -6.60 21.60
C PHE A 31 -3.73 -7.90 22.01
N PHE A 32 -4.20 -9.06 21.54
CA PHE A 32 -3.53 -10.34 21.83
C PHE A 32 -2.13 -10.43 21.21
N LEU A 33 -1.94 -9.91 20.00
CA LEU A 33 -0.62 -9.85 19.37
C LEU A 33 0.35 -8.99 20.19
N LEU A 34 -0.10 -7.81 20.64
CA LEU A 34 0.69 -6.95 21.54
C LEU A 34 0.99 -7.67 22.85
N LEU A 35 -0.02 -8.29 23.47
CA LEU A 35 0.14 -9.01 24.73
C LEU A 35 1.19 -10.11 24.58
N PHE A 36 1.10 -10.95 23.55
CA PHE A 36 2.06 -12.03 23.29
C PHE A 36 3.46 -11.55 22.94
N SER A 37 3.61 -10.34 22.38
CA SER A 37 4.93 -9.74 22.15
C SER A 37 5.74 -9.54 23.44
N PHE A 38 5.09 -9.47 24.60
CA PHE A 38 5.72 -9.33 25.92
C PHE A 38 5.78 -10.64 26.71
N THR A 39 5.56 -11.79 26.07
CA THR A 39 5.49 -13.09 26.76
C THR A 39 6.70 -13.94 26.47
N GLU A 40 7.19 -14.64 27.48
CA GLU A 40 8.42 -15.43 27.38
C GLU A 40 8.17 -16.89 26.99
N ARG A 41 7.08 -17.46 27.52
CA ARG A 41 6.56 -18.78 27.20
C ARG A 41 5.05 -18.72 27.17
N TYR A 42 4.48 -19.23 26.09
CA TYR A 42 3.07 -19.51 25.98
C TYR A 42 2.90 -21.02 25.83
N ALA A 43 2.25 -21.67 26.79
CA ALA A 43 1.94 -23.09 26.73
C ALA A 43 0.43 -23.22 26.49
N TRP A 44 0.07 -23.78 25.33
CA TRP A 44 -1.31 -24.19 25.09
C TRP A 44 -1.72 -25.23 26.16
N PRO A 45 -2.85 -25.10 26.87
CA PRO A 45 -4.06 -24.34 26.54
C PRO A 45 -4.31 -23.10 27.43
N GLU A 46 -3.28 -22.53 28.07
CA GLU A 46 -3.48 -21.40 28.98
C GLU A 46 -3.98 -20.15 28.23
N LEU A 47 -4.99 -19.47 28.78
CA LEU A 47 -5.56 -18.25 28.18
C LEU A 47 -4.68 -17.01 28.38
N PHE A 48 -3.81 -17.04 29.40
CA PHE A 48 -2.92 -15.94 29.75
C PHE A 48 -1.48 -16.45 29.86
N PRO A 49 -0.49 -15.63 29.50
CA PRO A 49 0.92 -15.99 29.63
C PRO A 49 1.32 -16.12 31.10
N THR A 50 2.14 -17.13 31.39
CA THR A 50 2.65 -17.42 32.73
C THR A 50 3.73 -16.45 33.20
N SER A 51 4.46 -15.82 32.28
CA SER A 51 5.44 -14.79 32.59
C SER A 51 5.51 -13.68 31.53
N PHE A 52 5.53 -12.43 31.98
CA PHE A 52 5.81 -11.27 31.16
C PHE A 52 7.32 -11.01 31.15
N SER A 53 7.90 -10.80 29.97
CA SER A 53 9.31 -10.51 29.81
C SER A 53 9.60 -9.71 28.54
N LEU A 54 10.59 -8.84 28.63
CA LEU A 54 11.15 -8.08 27.50
C LEU A 54 12.22 -8.87 26.73
N ARG A 55 12.35 -10.18 26.98
CA ARG A 55 13.34 -11.04 26.32
C ARG A 55 13.27 -10.98 24.80
N SER A 56 12.08 -10.96 24.21
CA SER A 56 11.90 -10.87 22.76
C SER A 56 12.57 -9.62 22.18
N PHE A 57 12.28 -8.45 22.76
CA PHE A 57 12.90 -7.19 22.37
C PHE A 57 14.42 -7.18 22.59
N LYS A 58 14.89 -7.64 23.75
CA LYS A 58 16.33 -7.70 24.07
C LYS A 58 17.07 -8.66 23.15
N SER A 59 16.44 -9.76 22.76
CA SER A 59 17.02 -10.76 21.87
C SER A 59 17.19 -10.22 20.45
N ILE A 60 16.22 -9.45 19.94
CA ILE A 60 16.27 -8.83 18.62
C ILE A 60 17.33 -7.73 18.58
N LEU A 61 17.35 -6.85 19.59
CA LEU A 61 18.26 -5.69 19.60
C LEU A 61 19.72 -6.05 19.90
N PHE A 62 19.97 -6.99 20.81
CA PHE A 62 21.32 -7.20 21.36
C PHE A 62 21.90 -8.60 21.10
N GLN A 63 21.07 -9.63 20.94
CA GLN A 63 21.55 -11.02 20.86
C GLN A 63 21.57 -11.56 19.44
N ARG A 64 20.67 -11.09 18.56
CA ARG A 64 20.51 -11.58 17.19
C ARG A 64 20.70 -10.46 16.17
N LYS A 65 21.96 -10.03 15.99
CA LYS A 65 22.34 -9.00 15.00
C LYS A 65 21.78 -9.28 13.59
N ALA A 66 21.72 -10.55 13.18
CA ALA A 66 21.14 -10.95 11.90
C ALA A 66 19.65 -10.55 11.78
N LEU A 67 18.82 -10.83 12.80
CA LEU A 67 17.39 -10.47 12.76
C LEU A 67 17.16 -8.96 12.67
N PHE A 68 17.96 -8.18 13.39
CA PHE A 68 17.89 -6.72 13.31
C PHE A 68 18.28 -6.22 11.92
N GLN A 69 19.36 -6.76 11.34
CA GLN A 69 19.79 -6.44 9.99
C GLN A 69 18.76 -6.84 8.93
N ASP A 70 18.15 -8.01 9.05
CA ASP A 70 17.09 -8.49 8.14
C ASP A 70 15.85 -7.58 8.21
N THR A 71 15.52 -7.09 9.40
CA THR A 71 14.41 -6.14 9.61
C THR A 71 14.69 -4.81 8.91
N LEU A 72 15.88 -4.24 9.12
CA LEU A 72 16.29 -3.00 8.47
C LEU A 72 16.36 -3.16 6.95
N PHE A 73 16.90 -4.28 6.48
CA PHE A 73 16.95 -4.60 5.07
C PHE A 73 15.54 -4.67 4.48
N SER A 74 14.60 -5.35 5.14
CA SER A 74 13.21 -5.46 4.68
C SER A 74 12.51 -4.10 4.62
N MET A 75 12.74 -3.22 5.60
CA MET A 75 12.22 -1.86 5.61
C MET A 75 12.81 -1.00 4.48
N ALA A 76 14.12 -1.05 4.27
CA ALA A 76 14.78 -0.33 3.18
C ALA A 76 14.33 -0.86 1.80
N PHE A 77 14.17 -2.19 1.70
CA PHE A 77 13.70 -2.86 0.50
C PHE A 77 12.26 -2.45 0.15
N SER A 78 11.34 -2.44 1.12
CA SER A 78 9.96 -2.01 0.89
C SER A 78 9.88 -0.54 0.48
N LEU A 79 10.68 0.33 1.10
CA LEU A 79 10.78 1.74 0.69
C LEU A 79 11.25 1.90 -0.76
N LEU A 80 12.25 1.12 -1.17
CA LEU A 80 12.76 1.15 -2.54
C LEU A 80 11.72 0.66 -3.55
N VAL A 81 11.06 -0.46 -3.26
CA VAL A 81 9.97 -1.01 -4.08
C VAL A 81 8.84 0.01 -4.23
N SER A 82 8.40 0.62 -3.13
CA SER A 82 7.30 1.56 -3.12
C SER A 82 7.64 2.83 -3.91
N LEU A 83 8.84 3.39 -3.71
CA LEU A 83 9.32 4.55 -4.47
C LEU A 83 9.36 4.27 -5.97
N CYS A 84 9.94 3.14 -6.38
CA CYS A 84 9.99 2.76 -7.80
C CYS A 84 8.59 2.52 -8.38
N THR A 85 7.70 1.90 -7.62
CA THR A 85 6.31 1.65 -8.03
C THR A 85 5.58 2.96 -8.26
N VAL A 86 5.66 3.92 -7.33
CA VAL A 86 5.03 5.24 -7.47
C VAL A 86 5.59 6.01 -8.67
N LEU A 87 6.90 5.96 -8.92
CA LEU A 87 7.51 6.62 -10.07
C LEU A 87 7.00 6.05 -11.40
N VAL A 88 6.98 4.72 -11.52
CA VAL A 88 6.45 4.05 -12.72
C VAL A 88 4.96 4.33 -12.87
N ALA A 89 4.20 4.21 -11.78
CA ALA A 89 2.77 4.45 -11.77
C ALA A 89 2.41 5.91 -12.15
N PHE A 90 3.17 6.89 -11.68
CA PHE A 90 2.99 8.29 -12.03
C PHE A 90 3.16 8.52 -13.54
N CYS A 91 4.22 7.95 -14.12
CA CYS A 91 4.44 8.01 -15.57
C CYS A 91 3.29 7.33 -16.33
N THR A 92 2.92 6.12 -15.92
CA THR A 92 1.84 5.35 -16.54
C THR A 92 0.49 6.08 -16.47
N ALA A 93 0.10 6.58 -15.29
CA ALA A 93 -1.13 7.34 -15.10
C ALA A 93 -1.15 8.62 -15.94
N LYS A 94 -0.01 9.34 -16.01
CA LYS A 94 0.11 10.55 -16.83
C LYS A 94 -0.12 10.26 -18.31
N TYR A 95 0.53 9.22 -18.86
CA TYR A 95 0.35 8.83 -20.26
C TYR A 95 -1.08 8.34 -20.56
N GLN A 96 -1.71 7.64 -19.61
CA GLN A 96 -3.09 7.19 -19.77
C GLN A 96 -4.10 8.34 -19.73
N ASN A 97 -3.80 9.43 -19.02
CA ASN A 97 -4.64 10.62 -18.95
C ASN A 97 -4.43 11.60 -20.12
N GLU A 98 -3.37 11.45 -20.91
CA GLU A 98 -3.10 12.32 -22.05
C GLU A 98 -4.12 12.11 -23.18
N GLU A 99 -4.66 13.21 -23.73
CA GLU A 99 -5.61 13.16 -24.83
C GLU A 99 -4.90 12.75 -26.12
N GLY A 100 -5.48 11.80 -26.86
CA GLY A 100 -4.90 11.31 -28.14
C GLY A 100 -3.97 10.09 -28.03
N PHE A 101 -3.64 9.61 -26.82
CA PHE A 101 -2.86 8.37 -26.68
C PHE A 101 -3.69 7.15 -27.13
N LYS A 102 -3.30 6.51 -28.24
CA LYS A 102 -4.03 5.38 -28.84
C LYS A 102 -3.79 4.03 -28.12
N GLY A 103 -2.73 3.93 -27.31
CA GLY A 103 -2.33 2.68 -26.63
C GLY A 103 -2.92 2.46 -25.23
N LYS A 104 -3.90 3.28 -24.79
CA LYS A 104 -4.42 3.27 -23.41
C LYS A 104 -4.89 1.89 -22.95
N GLY A 105 -5.62 1.19 -23.82
CA GLY A 105 -6.16 -0.14 -23.51
C GLY A 105 -5.09 -1.20 -23.30
N ILE A 106 -4.04 -1.20 -24.13
CA ILE A 106 -2.93 -2.17 -24.01
C ILE A 106 -2.15 -1.89 -22.73
N ILE A 107 -1.83 -0.63 -22.43
CA ILE A 107 -1.14 -0.28 -21.18
C ILE A 107 -2.01 -0.66 -19.97
N ALA A 108 -3.30 -0.35 -19.99
CA ALA A 108 -4.21 -0.71 -18.91
C ALA A 108 -4.26 -2.23 -18.71
N PHE A 109 -4.31 -3.01 -19.79
CA PHE A 109 -4.26 -4.47 -19.71
C PHE A 109 -2.95 -4.96 -19.10
N LEU A 110 -1.80 -4.48 -19.57
CA LEU A 110 -0.48 -4.89 -19.05
C LEU A 110 -0.29 -4.53 -17.57
N VAL A 111 -0.76 -3.36 -17.14
CA VAL A 111 -0.71 -2.89 -15.76
C VAL A 111 -1.59 -3.74 -14.85
N ASN A 112 -2.80 -4.09 -15.30
CA ASN A 112 -3.76 -4.85 -14.50
C ASN A 112 -3.57 -6.37 -14.60
N PHE A 113 -2.78 -6.85 -15.55
CA PHE A 113 -2.53 -8.27 -15.76
C PHE A 113 -2.21 -9.05 -14.46
N PRO A 114 -1.34 -8.57 -13.55
CA PRO A 114 -0.97 -9.32 -12.33
C PRO A 114 -2.15 -9.60 -11.40
N ILE A 115 -3.14 -8.71 -11.34
CA ILE A 115 -4.30 -8.83 -10.44
C ILE A 115 -5.47 -9.56 -11.09
N MET A 116 -5.44 -9.77 -12.42
CA MET A 116 -6.47 -10.54 -13.13
C MET A 116 -6.35 -12.05 -12.89
N ILE A 117 -5.19 -12.51 -12.44
CA ILE A 117 -4.87 -13.92 -12.21
C ILE A 117 -4.67 -14.13 -10.70
N PRO A 118 -4.99 -15.31 -10.13
CA PRO A 118 -4.70 -15.59 -8.73
C PRO A 118 -3.22 -15.33 -8.39
N ALA A 119 -2.97 -14.67 -7.25
CA ALA A 119 -1.64 -14.24 -6.83
C ALA A 119 -0.60 -15.39 -6.79
N THR A 120 -1.04 -16.58 -6.38
CA THR A 120 -0.19 -17.78 -6.35
C THR A 120 0.27 -18.19 -7.75
N VAL A 121 -0.62 -18.15 -8.73
CA VAL A 121 -0.33 -18.48 -10.13
C VAL A 121 0.61 -17.43 -10.73
N PHE A 122 0.38 -16.14 -10.44
CA PHE A 122 1.29 -15.07 -10.87
C PHE A 122 2.70 -15.27 -10.29
N ALA A 123 2.81 -15.55 -8.99
CA ALA A 123 4.12 -15.75 -8.34
C ALA A 123 4.88 -16.93 -8.94
N MET A 124 4.21 -18.07 -9.14
CA MET A 124 4.82 -19.24 -9.79
C MET A 124 5.22 -18.95 -11.24
N GLY A 125 4.36 -18.27 -12.00
CA GLY A 125 4.64 -17.89 -13.38
C GLY A 125 5.83 -16.93 -13.51
N ALA A 126 5.88 -15.91 -12.65
CA ALA A 126 7.00 -14.97 -12.58
C ALA A 126 8.31 -15.68 -12.23
N GLN A 127 8.29 -16.60 -11.26
CA GLN A 127 9.47 -17.40 -10.91
C GLN A 127 9.99 -18.23 -12.09
N ILE A 128 9.10 -18.95 -12.79
CA ILE A 128 9.47 -19.73 -13.97
C ILE A 128 10.04 -18.82 -15.07
N LEU A 129 9.44 -17.64 -15.27
CA LEU A 129 9.91 -16.66 -16.26
C LEU A 129 11.32 -16.14 -15.91
N PHE A 130 11.57 -15.78 -14.66
CA PHE A 130 12.89 -15.33 -14.22
C PHE A 130 13.96 -16.41 -14.40
N LEU A 131 13.63 -17.67 -14.14
CA LEU A 131 14.52 -18.80 -14.40
C LEU A 131 14.82 -18.97 -15.91
N LYS A 132 13.80 -18.86 -16.77
CA LYS A 132 13.99 -18.94 -18.24
C LYS A 132 14.87 -17.83 -18.79
N VAL A 133 14.70 -16.61 -18.28
CA VAL A 133 15.49 -15.42 -18.69
C VAL A 133 16.84 -15.36 -17.94
N LYS A 134 17.15 -16.36 -17.10
CA LYS A 134 18.40 -16.48 -16.32
C LYS A 134 18.64 -15.31 -15.35
N ILE A 135 17.56 -14.69 -14.85
CA ILE A 135 17.64 -13.73 -13.76
C ILE A 135 17.68 -14.53 -12.45
N LEU A 136 18.89 -14.84 -12.00
CA LEU A 136 19.12 -15.68 -10.82
C LEU A 136 19.28 -14.88 -9.52
N ASN A 137 19.36 -13.54 -9.60
CA ASN A 137 19.51 -12.69 -8.42
C ASN A 137 18.19 -12.59 -7.66
N PRO A 138 18.09 -13.13 -6.43
CA PRO A 138 16.86 -13.11 -5.64
C PRO A 138 16.37 -11.70 -5.31
N PHE A 139 17.30 -10.74 -5.15
CA PHE A 139 16.94 -9.35 -4.91
C PHE A 139 16.12 -8.79 -6.08
N ILE A 140 16.61 -8.98 -7.30
CA ILE A 140 16.02 -8.41 -8.51
C ILE A 140 14.68 -9.10 -8.82
N THR A 141 14.60 -10.43 -8.68
CA THR A 141 13.38 -11.17 -8.97
C THR A 141 12.26 -10.81 -8.00
N VAL A 142 12.56 -10.74 -6.70
CA VAL A 142 11.59 -10.32 -5.68
C VAL A 142 11.19 -8.86 -5.88
N PHE A 143 12.16 -7.98 -6.16
CA PHE A 143 11.91 -6.56 -6.42
C PHE A 143 10.96 -6.37 -7.59
N LEU A 144 11.24 -6.99 -8.74
CA LEU A 144 10.40 -6.88 -9.93
C LEU A 144 9.00 -7.47 -9.69
N ALA A 145 8.90 -8.62 -9.02
CA ALA A 145 7.60 -9.21 -8.71
C ALA A 145 6.73 -8.29 -7.86
N HIS A 146 7.31 -7.67 -6.83
CA HIS A 146 6.58 -6.73 -5.97
C HIS A 146 6.18 -5.46 -6.72
N VAL A 147 7.09 -4.85 -7.49
CA VAL A 147 6.79 -3.65 -8.30
C VAL A 147 5.65 -3.93 -9.27
N LEU A 148 5.70 -5.06 -10.00
CA LEU A 148 4.66 -5.44 -10.95
C LEU A 148 3.31 -5.66 -10.28
N TYR A 149 3.28 -6.31 -9.12
CA TYR A 149 2.04 -6.62 -8.41
C TYR A 149 1.42 -5.38 -7.74
N ALA A 150 2.23 -4.44 -7.27
CA ALA A 150 1.78 -3.19 -6.65
C ALA A 150 1.35 -2.11 -7.66
N LEU A 151 1.87 -2.19 -8.89
CA LEU A 151 1.65 -1.23 -9.97
C LEU A 151 0.17 -0.89 -10.25
N PRO A 152 -0.77 -1.86 -10.40
CA PRO A 152 -2.17 -1.53 -10.71
C PRO A 152 -2.85 -0.71 -9.62
N TYR A 153 -2.53 -0.96 -8.35
CA TYR A 153 -3.07 -0.18 -7.23
C TYR A 153 -2.53 1.25 -7.25
N ALA A 154 -1.21 1.41 -7.38
CA ALA A 154 -0.57 2.72 -7.44
C ALA A 154 -1.05 3.55 -8.64
N VAL A 155 -1.20 2.94 -9.82
CA VAL A 155 -1.74 3.60 -11.01
C VAL A 155 -3.18 4.05 -10.77
N SER A 156 -4.01 3.22 -10.14
CA SER A 156 -5.41 3.55 -9.87
C SER A 156 -5.54 4.79 -8.97
N PHE A 157 -4.77 4.85 -7.88
CA PHE A 157 -4.76 6.03 -7.00
C PHE A 157 -4.31 7.30 -7.74
N LEU A 158 -3.24 7.22 -8.53
CA LEU A 158 -2.72 8.38 -9.24
C LEU A 158 -3.63 8.82 -10.38
N GLN A 159 -4.30 7.89 -11.06
CA GLN A 159 -5.33 8.22 -12.05
C GLN A 159 -6.50 8.99 -11.43
N GLU A 160 -6.97 8.57 -10.25
CA GLU A 160 -8.01 9.28 -9.51
C GLU A 160 -7.57 10.70 -9.13
N GLY A 161 -6.31 10.87 -8.72
CA GLY A 161 -5.73 12.17 -8.43
C GLY A 161 -5.60 13.09 -9.64
N MET A 162 -5.30 12.53 -10.81
CA MET A 162 -5.21 13.23 -12.10
C MET A 162 -6.59 13.51 -12.72
N SER A 163 -7.54 13.92 -11.88
CA SER A 163 -8.91 14.24 -12.27
C SER A 163 -9.01 15.45 -13.20
N ARG A 164 -10.17 15.60 -13.85
CA ARG A 164 -10.52 16.80 -14.64
C ARG A 164 -10.29 18.12 -13.88
N LYS A 165 -10.47 18.11 -12.56
CA LYS A 165 -10.24 19.27 -11.69
C LYS A 165 -8.77 19.70 -11.69
N MET A 166 -7.84 18.74 -11.64
CA MET A 166 -6.41 19.02 -11.70
C MET A 166 -6.02 19.66 -13.03
N LYS A 167 -6.53 19.13 -14.16
CA LYS A 167 -6.30 19.69 -15.50
C LYS A 167 -6.77 21.15 -15.58
N LEU A 168 -7.94 21.46 -15.03
CA LEU A 168 -8.46 22.84 -14.99
C LEU A 168 -7.54 23.79 -14.21
N TYR A 169 -7.01 23.38 -13.05
CA TYR A 169 -6.07 24.22 -12.29
C TYR A 169 -4.73 24.38 -13.01
N GLU A 170 -4.25 23.36 -13.71
CA GLU A 170 -3.05 23.49 -14.54
C GLU A 170 -3.26 24.50 -15.68
N GLU A 171 -4.41 24.45 -16.35
CA GLU A 171 -4.76 25.40 -17.41
C GLU A 171 -4.85 26.85 -16.87
N GLN A 172 -5.49 27.05 -15.72
CA GLN A 172 -5.53 28.36 -15.04
C GLN A 172 -4.13 28.85 -14.66
N GLY A 173 -3.28 27.96 -14.15
CA GLY A 173 -1.88 28.26 -13.84
C GLY A 173 -1.11 28.72 -15.08
N ARG A 174 -1.32 28.06 -16.22
CA ARG A 174 -0.70 28.43 -17.51
C ARG A 174 -1.18 29.80 -17.99
N VAL A 175 -2.46 30.13 -17.85
CA VAL A 175 -3.00 31.46 -18.17
C VAL A 175 -2.37 32.55 -17.30
N MET A 176 -2.07 32.25 -16.03
CA MET A 176 -1.35 33.15 -15.12
C MET A 176 0.20 33.12 -15.29
N GLY A 177 0.72 32.48 -16.33
CA GLY A 177 2.15 32.45 -16.66
C GLY A 177 2.97 31.39 -15.92
N ALA A 178 2.34 30.46 -15.21
CA ALA A 178 3.05 29.31 -14.63
C ALA A 178 3.27 28.23 -15.71
N VAL A 179 4.53 27.90 -15.98
CA VAL A 179 4.91 26.88 -16.98
C VAL A 179 5.99 25.93 -16.44
N GLY A 180 6.11 24.76 -17.08
CA GLY A 180 7.15 23.77 -16.78
C GLY A 180 7.15 23.31 -15.32
N GLY A 181 8.34 23.28 -14.71
CA GLY A 181 8.51 22.85 -13.33
C GLY A 181 7.74 23.68 -12.30
N ARG A 182 7.53 24.99 -12.56
CA ARG A 182 6.78 25.85 -11.65
C ARG A 182 5.32 25.41 -11.55
N LEU A 183 4.72 25.01 -12.67
CA LEU A 183 3.36 24.47 -12.71
C LEU A 183 3.26 23.16 -11.91
N PHE A 184 4.23 22.26 -12.13
CA PHE A 184 4.28 20.98 -11.45
C PHE A 184 4.38 21.13 -9.93
N TRP A 185 5.35 21.90 -9.43
CA TRP A 185 5.59 22.03 -7.99
C TRP A 185 4.51 22.84 -7.26
N LYS A 186 3.91 23.84 -7.90
CA LYS A 186 2.91 24.71 -7.26
C LYS A 186 1.47 24.24 -7.40
N ILE A 187 1.15 23.46 -8.43
CA ILE A 187 -0.23 23.06 -8.73
C ILE A 187 -0.35 21.54 -8.78
N SER A 188 0.38 20.88 -9.67
CA SER A 188 0.20 19.43 -9.91
C SER A 188 0.53 18.59 -8.69
N LEU A 189 1.69 18.80 -8.07
CA LEU A 189 2.17 17.99 -6.95
C LEU A 189 1.33 18.15 -5.67
N PRO A 190 0.97 19.38 -5.22
CA PRO A 190 0.09 19.53 -4.06
C PRO A 190 -1.29 18.89 -4.23
N LEU A 191 -1.84 18.93 -5.46
CA LEU A 191 -3.12 18.28 -5.77
C LEU A 191 -3.02 16.76 -5.81
N LEU A 192 -1.87 16.21 -6.24
CA LEU A 192 -1.62 14.78 -6.28
C LEU A 192 -1.14 14.20 -4.94
N TYR A 193 -0.60 15.01 -4.04
CA TYR A 193 -0.10 14.58 -2.73
C TYR A 193 -1.04 13.62 -1.95
N PRO A 194 -2.35 13.91 -1.79
CA PRO A 194 -3.25 12.99 -1.07
C PRO A 194 -3.45 11.63 -1.77
N TYR A 195 -3.07 11.51 -3.05
CA TYR A 195 -3.12 10.28 -3.83
C TYR A 195 -1.76 9.57 -3.91
N ILE A 196 -0.65 10.31 -3.79
CA ILE A 196 0.70 9.74 -3.74
C ILE A 196 0.91 8.96 -2.44
N PHE A 197 0.41 9.47 -1.31
CA PHE A 197 0.55 8.80 -0.01
C PHE A 197 -0.04 7.37 0.01
N PRO A 198 -1.31 7.15 -0.40
CA PRO A 198 -1.85 5.79 -0.51
C PRO A 198 -1.24 4.98 -1.66
N ALA A 199 -0.70 5.61 -2.70
CA ALA A 199 0.03 4.89 -3.76
C ALA A 199 1.38 4.33 -3.29
N PHE A 200 1.91 4.83 -2.17
CA PHE A 200 3.11 4.32 -1.51
C PHE A 200 2.76 3.06 -0.68
N MET A 201 2.50 1.96 -1.39
CA MET A 201 2.20 0.63 -0.83
C MET A 201 3.43 -0.29 -0.82
#